data_AF-A0A7X9CIH6-F1
#
_entry.id   AF-A0A7X9CIH6-F1
#
_cell.length_a   1.000
_cell.length_b   1.000
_cell.length_c   1.000
_cell.angle_alpha   90.00
_cell.angle_beta   90.00
_cell.angle_gamma   90.00
#
_symmetry.space_group_name_H-M   'P 1'
#
loop_
_entity.id
_entity.type
_entity.pdbx_description
1 polymer ?
#
loop_
_entity_poly.entity_id
_entity_poly.type
_entity_poly.pdbx_seq_one_letter_code
_entity_poly.pdbx_strand_id
1 'polypeptide(L)'
;MLDIIKNDPWLAPFNEAIEGRHSYYLKRLSDLTQNGKITLSDFATGHLWFGLHRTDEGWVLREWAPNATEIFLIGTFNQWQRMESYRLKKRDGGVWEVKIPSERISHGDLYKLHLTWPGGAGERIPAWAKRVVQDEATTLFSAQVWEPEQRYQFRHSHFKADLSPLLIYETHVGMSTEEEKVGSYNEFREKVLPRVKENGYNAIQIMAIQEHPYYGSFGYHVSSFFAPSSRNGTPEELRELIDTAHAMGIAVIMDIVHSHAVKNEMEGLGRMDGSYDLYFHSNPERRYHQAWDSLCFNYGKDEVLHFLLSNCKYWLDEFRFDGFRFDGVTSMIYLSHGLGEAFSNYG
;
A
#
# COMPACT_ATOMS: atom_id res chain seq x y z
N MET A 1 32.86 -11.14 9.86
CA MET A 1 32.86 -9.68 9.99
C MET A 1 32.40 -9.03 8.70
N LEU A 2 31.23 -8.40 8.75
CA LEU A 2 30.64 -7.64 7.64
C LEU A 2 31.47 -6.39 7.31
N ASP A 3 31.46 -5.96 6.06
CA ASP A 3 32.28 -4.82 5.62
C ASP A 3 31.92 -3.51 6.32
N ILE A 4 30.64 -3.31 6.69
CA ILE A 4 30.22 -2.13 7.47
C ILE A 4 30.96 -2.03 8.81
N ILE A 5 31.26 -3.17 9.45
CA ILE A 5 31.94 -3.23 10.74
C ILE A 5 33.45 -3.01 10.55
N LYS A 6 34.00 -3.45 9.42
CA LYS A 6 35.40 -3.19 9.07
C LYS A 6 35.64 -1.72 8.77
N ASN A 7 34.67 -1.08 8.11
CA ASN A 7 34.79 0.29 7.63
C ASN A 7 34.43 1.33 8.70
N ASP A 8 33.69 0.95 9.73
CA ASP A 8 33.37 1.81 10.88
C ASP A 8 33.76 1.13 12.21
N PRO A 9 34.94 1.49 12.78
CA PRO A 9 35.41 0.92 14.05
C PRO A 9 34.47 1.14 15.24
N TRP A 10 33.57 2.14 15.19
CA TRP A 10 32.61 2.41 16.26
C TRP A 10 31.54 1.32 16.37
N LEU A 11 31.36 0.50 15.33
CA LEU A 11 30.43 -0.62 15.33
C LEU A 11 31.01 -1.90 15.94
N ALA A 12 32.33 -1.95 16.20
CA ALA A 12 33.00 -3.15 16.69
C ALA A 12 32.40 -3.70 18.01
N PRO A 13 32.03 -2.87 19.02
CA PRO A 13 31.38 -3.35 20.24
C PRO A 13 30.02 -4.03 20.00
N PHE A 14 29.37 -3.76 18.87
CA PHE A 14 28.04 -4.25 18.51
C PHE A 14 28.07 -5.37 17.46
N ASN A 15 29.25 -5.93 17.16
CA ASN A 15 29.43 -6.91 16.09
C ASN A 15 28.47 -8.09 16.18
N GLU A 16 28.30 -8.69 17.36
CA GLU A 16 27.41 -9.84 17.56
C GLU A 16 25.96 -9.51 17.18
N ALA A 17 25.44 -8.35 17.59
CA ALA A 17 24.09 -7.92 17.27
C ALA A 17 23.91 -7.65 15.77
N ILE A 18 24.90 -7.01 15.13
CA ILE A 18 24.86 -6.66 13.70
C ILE A 18 24.94 -7.94 12.84
N GLU A 19 25.90 -8.82 13.12
CA GLU A 19 26.04 -10.10 12.41
C GLU A 19 24.84 -11.02 12.66
N GLY A 20 24.30 -11.03 13.87
CA GLY A 20 23.06 -11.75 14.22
C GLY A 20 21.86 -11.27 13.41
N ARG A 21 21.66 -9.95 13.27
CA ARG A 21 20.60 -9.36 12.41
C ARG A 21 20.78 -9.73 10.95
N HIS A 22 22.00 -9.68 10.43
CA HIS A 22 22.28 -10.07 9.05
C HIS A 22 22.02 -11.57 8.82
N SER A 23 22.44 -12.43 9.75
CA SER A 23 22.20 -13.87 9.69
C SER A 23 20.70 -14.19 9.74
N TYR A 24 19.94 -13.48 10.59
CA TYR A 24 18.48 -13.58 10.62
C TYR A 24 17.86 -13.15 9.31
N TYR A 25 18.30 -12.02 8.73
CA TYR A 25 17.84 -11.57 7.41
C TYR A 25 18.09 -12.63 6.32
N LEU A 26 19.31 -13.18 6.24
CA LEU A 26 19.64 -14.21 5.25
C LEU A 26 18.77 -15.46 5.41
N LYS A 27 18.54 -15.89 6.66
CA LYS A 27 17.63 -17.00 6.95
C LYS A 27 16.22 -16.69 6.47
N ARG A 28 15.66 -15.53 6.84
CA ARG A 28 14.31 -15.12 6.43
C ARG A 28 14.20 -15.00 4.91
N LEU A 29 15.20 -14.43 4.24
CA LEU A 29 15.25 -14.39 2.78
C LEU A 29 15.22 -15.80 2.20
N SER A 30 16.01 -16.74 2.75
CA SER A 30 16.00 -18.15 2.33
C SER A 30 14.63 -18.80 2.54
N ASP A 31 14.00 -18.61 3.69
CA ASP A 31 12.67 -19.15 4.01
C ASP A 31 11.62 -18.65 2.98
N LEU A 32 11.56 -17.34 2.76
CA LEU A 32 10.60 -16.71 1.84
C LEU A 32 10.84 -17.10 0.37
N THR A 33 12.10 -17.33 0.00
CA THR A 33 12.49 -17.74 -1.36
C THR A 33 12.53 -19.26 -1.55
N GLN A 34 12.09 -20.02 -0.54
CA GLN A 34 12.13 -21.50 -0.53
C GLN A 34 13.53 -22.05 -0.84
N ASN A 35 14.54 -21.48 -0.21
CA ASN A 35 15.96 -21.72 -0.44
C ASN A 35 16.39 -21.37 -1.89
N GLY A 36 15.93 -20.23 -2.38
CA GLY A 36 16.27 -19.71 -3.72
C GLY A 36 15.56 -20.39 -4.89
N LYS A 37 14.54 -21.23 -4.66
CA LYS A 37 13.71 -21.81 -5.73
C LYS A 37 12.86 -20.76 -6.44
N ILE A 38 12.51 -19.70 -5.74
CA ILE A 38 11.81 -18.53 -6.28
C ILE A 38 12.56 -17.26 -5.88
N THR A 39 12.38 -16.17 -6.61
CA THR A 39 12.96 -14.88 -6.21
C THR A 39 12.08 -14.19 -5.16
N LEU A 40 12.62 -13.17 -4.48
CA LEU A 40 11.79 -12.33 -3.60
C LEU A 40 10.69 -11.59 -4.38
N SER A 41 10.94 -11.27 -5.65
CA SER A 41 9.95 -10.69 -6.55
C SER A 41 8.80 -11.67 -6.84
N ASP A 42 9.10 -12.97 -7.00
CA ASP A 42 8.08 -14.02 -7.17
C ASP A 42 7.27 -14.22 -5.89
N PHE A 43 7.89 -14.08 -4.72
CA PHE A 43 7.16 -14.06 -3.45
C PHE A 43 6.24 -12.82 -3.36
N ALA A 44 6.62 -11.68 -3.91
CA ALA A 44 5.91 -10.40 -3.81
C ALA A 44 4.79 -10.20 -4.84
N THR A 45 4.15 -11.26 -5.35
CA THR A 45 3.10 -11.17 -6.38
C THR A 45 1.68 -11.23 -5.85
N GLY A 46 1.45 -10.96 -4.56
CA GLY A 46 0.13 -11.07 -3.93
C GLY A 46 -0.95 -10.24 -4.64
N HIS A 47 -0.60 -9.05 -5.13
CA HIS A 47 -1.51 -8.15 -5.84
C HIS A 47 -1.98 -8.66 -7.21
N LEU A 48 -1.35 -9.71 -7.75
CA LEU A 48 -1.79 -10.41 -8.97
C LEU A 48 -2.82 -11.50 -8.67
N TRP A 49 -3.02 -11.87 -7.40
CA TRP A 49 -3.88 -12.98 -7.00
C TRP A 49 -4.99 -12.57 -6.02
N PHE A 50 -4.66 -11.73 -5.04
CA PHE A 50 -5.59 -11.16 -4.06
C PHE A 50 -6.28 -9.89 -4.57
N GLY A 51 -7.45 -9.58 -4.02
CA GLY A 51 -8.32 -8.51 -4.49
C GLY A 51 -9.24 -8.97 -5.61
N LEU A 52 -9.91 -8.02 -6.27
CA LEU A 52 -10.81 -8.26 -7.39
C LEU A 52 -10.03 -8.28 -8.72
N HIS A 53 -10.21 -9.34 -9.51
CA HIS A 53 -9.57 -9.54 -10.80
C HIS A 53 -10.57 -9.94 -11.86
N ARG A 54 -10.43 -9.37 -13.06
CA ARG A 54 -11.09 -9.86 -14.26
C ARG A 54 -10.30 -11.05 -14.83
N THR A 55 -11.01 -12.08 -15.25
CA THR A 55 -10.49 -13.30 -15.88
C THR A 55 -11.36 -13.66 -17.09
N ASP A 56 -10.92 -14.62 -17.91
CA ASP A 56 -11.69 -15.11 -19.06
C ASP A 56 -13.03 -15.75 -18.65
N GLU A 57 -13.12 -16.28 -17.42
CA GLU A 57 -14.33 -16.92 -16.86
C GLU A 57 -15.27 -15.94 -16.13
N GLY A 58 -14.91 -14.66 -16.04
CA GLY A 58 -15.62 -13.65 -15.25
C GLY A 58 -14.72 -12.98 -14.22
N TRP A 59 -15.26 -12.63 -13.07
CA TRP A 59 -14.53 -11.98 -11.98
C TRP A 59 -14.16 -12.97 -10.89
N VAL A 60 -12.99 -12.78 -10.29
CA VAL A 60 -12.57 -13.51 -9.09
C VAL A 60 -12.14 -12.51 -8.03
N LEU A 61 -12.66 -12.66 -6.82
CA LEU A 61 -12.21 -11.91 -5.66
C LEU A 61 -11.63 -12.84 -4.61
N ARG A 62 -10.47 -12.47 -4.04
CA ARG A 62 -9.83 -13.19 -2.95
C ARG A 62 -9.43 -12.28 -1.80
N GLU A 63 -9.64 -12.75 -0.58
CA GLU A 63 -9.29 -12.02 0.65
C GLU A 63 -8.71 -12.95 1.71
N TRP A 64 -7.72 -12.49 2.46
CA TRP A 64 -7.16 -13.23 3.60
C TRP A 64 -7.90 -12.83 4.88
N ALA A 65 -8.66 -13.78 5.45
CA ALA A 65 -9.52 -13.53 6.61
C ALA A 65 -9.76 -14.85 7.40
N PRO A 66 -8.72 -15.42 8.02
CA PRO A 66 -8.76 -16.73 8.66
C PRO A 66 -9.81 -16.84 9.79
N ASN A 67 -10.06 -15.75 10.53
CA ASN A 67 -11.00 -15.72 11.65
C ASN A 67 -12.47 -15.46 11.23
N ALA A 68 -12.71 -15.11 9.96
CA ALA A 68 -14.06 -14.97 9.46
C ALA A 68 -14.78 -16.33 9.44
N THR A 69 -16.08 -16.30 9.71
CA THR A 69 -16.99 -17.44 9.59
C THR A 69 -17.83 -17.37 8.32
N GLU A 70 -18.12 -16.16 7.84
CA GLU A 70 -18.84 -15.92 6.58
C GLU A 70 -18.33 -14.62 5.94
N ILE A 71 -18.23 -14.61 4.60
CA ILE A 71 -17.90 -13.40 3.85
C ILE A 71 -18.81 -13.32 2.62
N PHE A 72 -19.39 -12.15 2.40
CA PHE A 72 -20.16 -11.81 1.20
C PHE A 72 -19.53 -10.63 0.50
N LEU A 73 -19.44 -10.69 -0.83
CA LEU A 73 -19.19 -9.53 -1.66
C LEU A 73 -20.51 -8.76 -1.82
N ILE A 74 -20.54 -7.51 -1.38
CA ILE A 74 -21.70 -6.60 -1.46
C ILE A 74 -21.33 -5.37 -2.27
N GLY A 75 -22.30 -4.80 -2.99
CA GLY A 75 -22.06 -3.63 -3.82
C GLY A 75 -23.30 -3.14 -4.56
N THR A 76 -23.10 -2.15 -5.42
CA THR A 76 -24.18 -1.57 -6.26
C THR A 76 -24.90 -2.64 -7.09
N PHE A 77 -24.15 -3.59 -7.67
CA PHE A 77 -24.69 -4.69 -8.49
C PHE A 77 -25.62 -5.67 -7.75
N ASN A 78 -25.61 -5.69 -6.41
CA ASN A 78 -26.52 -6.51 -5.61
C ASN A 78 -27.25 -5.71 -4.53
N GLN A 79 -27.38 -4.39 -4.72
CA GLN A 79 -28.09 -3.48 -3.82
C GLN A 79 -27.59 -3.55 -2.37
N TRP A 80 -26.28 -3.78 -2.20
CA TRP A 80 -25.61 -3.94 -0.90
C TRP A 80 -26.18 -5.09 -0.06
N GLN A 81 -26.80 -6.10 -0.68
CA GLN A 81 -27.41 -7.24 0.02
C GLN A 81 -26.48 -8.46 0.07
N ARG A 82 -26.56 -9.21 1.18
CA ARG A 82 -25.89 -10.50 1.35
C ARG A 82 -26.60 -11.59 0.55
N MET A 83 -26.26 -11.69 -0.72
CA MET A 83 -26.80 -12.69 -1.63
C MET A 83 -25.87 -13.91 -1.74
N GLU A 84 -26.44 -15.12 -1.72
CA GLU A 84 -25.68 -16.38 -1.78
C GLU A 84 -24.83 -16.49 -3.05
N SER A 85 -25.28 -15.91 -4.17
CA SER A 85 -24.51 -15.84 -5.41
C SER A 85 -23.21 -15.02 -5.32
N TYR A 86 -23.02 -14.28 -4.23
CA TYR A 86 -21.83 -13.48 -3.94
C TYR A 86 -21.14 -13.91 -2.63
N ARG A 87 -21.51 -15.07 -2.07
CA ARG A 87 -20.83 -15.63 -0.89
C ARG A 87 -19.45 -16.15 -1.29
N LEU A 88 -18.42 -15.74 -0.55
CA LEU A 88 -17.08 -16.31 -0.70
C LEU A 88 -17.00 -17.67 0.00
N LYS A 89 -16.21 -18.56 -0.59
CA LYS A 89 -15.92 -19.90 -0.07
C LYS A 89 -14.52 -19.91 0.53
N LYS A 90 -14.39 -20.56 1.69
CA LYS A 90 -13.09 -20.76 2.35
C LYS A 90 -12.19 -21.65 1.50
N ARG A 91 -10.93 -21.29 1.41
CA ARG A 91 -9.82 -22.04 0.80
C ARG A 91 -8.75 -22.31 1.86
N ASP A 92 -7.69 -23.00 1.46
CA ASP A 92 -6.53 -23.24 2.32
C ASP A 92 -5.86 -21.93 2.75
N GLY A 93 -5.13 -21.96 3.87
CA GLY A 93 -4.38 -20.81 4.37
C GLY A 93 -5.23 -19.65 4.89
N GLY A 94 -6.52 -19.86 5.18
CA GLY A 94 -7.41 -18.81 5.68
C GLY A 94 -7.85 -17.81 4.61
N VAL A 95 -7.67 -18.14 3.34
CA VAL A 95 -8.13 -17.33 2.20
C VAL A 95 -9.59 -17.64 1.89
N TRP A 96 -10.32 -16.63 1.43
CA TRP A 96 -11.68 -16.72 0.94
C TRP A 96 -11.75 -16.32 -0.52
N GLU A 97 -12.56 -17.00 -1.32
CA GLU A 97 -12.68 -16.74 -2.76
C GLU A 97 -14.14 -16.76 -3.23
N VAL A 98 -14.49 -15.84 -4.13
CA VAL A 98 -15.72 -15.93 -4.91
C VAL A 98 -15.41 -15.74 -6.40
N LYS A 99 -16.08 -16.53 -7.25
CA LYS A 99 -16.11 -16.34 -8.70
C LYS A 99 -17.48 -15.80 -9.10
N ILE A 100 -17.52 -14.73 -9.89
CA ILE A 100 -18.74 -14.04 -10.31
C ILE A 100 -18.78 -13.96 -11.84
N PRO A 101 -19.90 -14.30 -12.50
CA PRO A 101 -20.03 -14.12 -13.95
C PRO A 101 -19.73 -12.69 -14.42
N SER A 102 -19.18 -12.58 -15.62
CA SER A 102 -18.68 -11.32 -16.21
C SER A 102 -19.69 -10.17 -16.26
N GLU A 103 -20.96 -10.50 -16.47
CA GLU A 103 -22.08 -9.60 -16.71
C GLU A 103 -22.70 -9.05 -15.42
N ARG A 104 -22.26 -9.56 -14.26
CA ARG A 104 -22.81 -9.18 -12.94
C ARG A 104 -22.06 -8.08 -12.23
N ILE A 105 -20.89 -7.69 -12.73
CA ILE A 105 -20.06 -6.63 -12.17
C ILE A 105 -19.49 -5.84 -13.33
N SER A 106 -19.66 -4.51 -13.28
CA SER A 106 -19.24 -3.57 -14.30
C SER A 106 -18.20 -2.60 -13.76
N HIS A 107 -17.41 -2.01 -14.65
CA HIS A 107 -16.55 -0.88 -14.30
C HIS A 107 -17.36 0.23 -13.61
N GLY A 108 -16.81 0.80 -12.54
CA GLY A 108 -17.43 1.86 -11.76
C GLY A 108 -18.34 1.38 -10.63
N ASP A 109 -18.73 0.09 -10.62
CA ASP A 109 -19.50 -0.47 -9.50
C ASP A 109 -18.76 -0.28 -8.18
N LEU A 110 -19.51 0.08 -7.14
CA LEU A 110 -18.99 0.21 -5.79
C LEU A 110 -19.19 -1.08 -5.04
N TYR A 111 -18.21 -1.47 -4.23
CA TYR A 111 -18.26 -2.72 -3.49
C TYR A 111 -17.49 -2.68 -2.16
N LYS A 112 -17.88 -3.60 -1.28
CA LYS A 112 -17.25 -3.91 0.00
C LYS A 112 -17.38 -5.41 0.27
N LEU A 113 -16.72 -5.87 1.31
CA LEU A 113 -16.97 -7.18 1.90
C LEU A 113 -17.84 -7.01 3.15
N HIS A 114 -18.83 -7.88 3.32
CA HIS A 114 -19.51 -8.05 4.59
C HIS A 114 -18.99 -9.32 5.26
N LEU A 115 -18.25 -9.17 6.36
CA LEU A 115 -17.67 -10.28 7.11
C LEU A 115 -18.48 -10.54 8.38
N THR A 116 -18.55 -11.80 8.77
CA THR A 116 -19.02 -12.26 10.08
C THR A 116 -17.91 -13.06 10.72
N TRP A 117 -17.76 -12.94 12.03
CA TRP A 117 -16.77 -13.62 12.86
C TRP A 117 -17.37 -13.92 14.25
N PRO A 118 -16.70 -14.70 15.10
CA PRO A 118 -17.22 -14.96 16.45
C PRO A 118 -17.42 -13.67 17.24
N GLY A 119 -18.68 -13.37 17.58
CA GLY A 119 -19.06 -12.19 18.36
C GLY A 119 -19.31 -10.90 17.56
N GLY A 120 -19.26 -10.92 16.23
CA GLY A 120 -19.55 -9.70 15.47
C GLY A 120 -19.61 -9.85 13.95
N ALA A 121 -19.94 -8.75 13.29
CA ALA A 121 -19.93 -8.62 11.84
C ALA A 121 -19.66 -7.16 11.45
N GLY A 122 -19.25 -6.94 10.20
CA GLY A 122 -19.01 -5.59 9.70
C GLY A 122 -18.69 -5.54 8.22
N GLU A 123 -18.89 -4.36 7.65
CA GLU A 123 -18.44 -4.04 6.30
C GLU A 123 -16.96 -3.64 6.32
N ARG A 124 -16.22 -4.09 5.30
CA ARG A 124 -14.80 -3.81 5.11
C ARG A 124 -14.50 -3.49 3.66
N ILE A 125 -13.58 -2.56 3.45
CA ILE A 125 -12.93 -2.38 2.15
C ILE A 125 -11.91 -3.54 2.00
N PRO A 126 -11.91 -4.29 0.89
CA PRO A 126 -10.92 -5.34 0.66
C PRO A 126 -9.49 -4.81 0.82
N ALA A 127 -8.61 -5.56 1.48
CA ALA A 127 -7.26 -5.11 1.81
C ALA A 127 -6.40 -4.81 0.56
N TRP A 128 -6.77 -5.44 -0.56
CA TRP A 128 -6.10 -5.37 -1.86
C TRP A 128 -6.87 -4.53 -2.89
N ALA A 129 -7.79 -3.68 -2.45
CA ALA A 129 -8.53 -2.79 -3.35
C ALA A 129 -7.58 -1.84 -4.11
N LYS A 130 -7.71 -1.82 -5.45
CA LYS A 130 -6.88 -1.00 -6.35
C LYS A 130 -7.44 0.39 -6.62
N ARG A 131 -8.69 0.62 -6.23
CA ARG A 131 -9.33 1.92 -6.23
C ARG A 131 -10.37 1.95 -5.14
N VAL A 132 -10.38 3.04 -4.39
CA VAL A 132 -11.36 3.34 -3.35
C VAL A 132 -11.80 4.76 -3.59
N VAL A 133 -13.09 5.05 -3.46
CA VAL A 133 -13.66 6.38 -3.68
C VAL A 133 -14.50 6.80 -2.50
N GLN A 134 -14.52 8.10 -2.23
CA GLN A 134 -15.34 8.71 -1.20
C GLN A 134 -16.68 9.14 -1.81
N ASP A 135 -17.78 8.74 -1.19
CA ASP A 135 -19.11 9.23 -1.54
C ASP A 135 -19.30 10.67 -1.05
N GLU A 136 -19.73 11.58 -1.93
CA GLU A 136 -19.82 13.01 -1.60
C GLU A 136 -20.90 13.33 -0.56
N ALA A 137 -21.97 12.53 -0.50
CA ALA A 137 -23.11 12.79 0.37
C ALA A 137 -22.91 12.19 1.77
N THR A 138 -22.43 10.96 1.85
CA THR A 138 -22.26 10.19 3.08
C THR A 138 -20.85 10.31 3.65
N THR A 139 -19.88 10.76 2.85
CA THR A 139 -18.45 10.82 3.17
C THR A 139 -17.78 9.46 3.41
N LEU A 140 -18.51 8.36 3.22
CA LEU A 140 -18.01 7.00 3.40
C LEU A 140 -17.20 6.55 2.19
N PHE A 141 -16.18 5.75 2.45
CA PHE A 141 -15.38 5.13 1.39
C PHE A 141 -15.93 3.77 0.96
N SER A 142 -15.80 3.47 -0.33
CA SER A 142 -16.07 2.14 -0.91
C SER A 142 -15.00 1.79 -1.95
N ALA A 143 -14.68 0.51 -2.09
CA ALA A 143 -13.87 0.07 -3.22
C ALA A 143 -14.67 0.27 -4.52
N GLN A 144 -13.97 0.58 -5.60
CA GLN A 144 -14.58 0.74 -6.92
C GLN A 144 -13.97 -0.26 -7.91
N VAL A 145 -14.81 -0.90 -8.71
CA VAL A 145 -14.36 -1.78 -9.78
C VAL A 145 -13.65 -0.95 -10.84
N TRP A 146 -12.33 -1.12 -10.92
CA TRP A 146 -11.50 -0.37 -11.86
C TRP A 146 -11.06 -1.27 -13.01
N GLU A 147 -11.80 -1.20 -14.11
CA GLU A 147 -11.54 -1.92 -15.36
C GLU A 147 -11.96 -1.00 -16.52
N PRO A 148 -11.25 0.12 -16.73
CA PRO A 148 -11.56 1.02 -17.82
C PRO A 148 -11.42 0.30 -19.16
N GLU A 149 -12.25 0.68 -20.14
CA GLU A 149 -12.21 0.09 -21.50
C GLU A 149 -10.82 0.21 -22.13
N GLN A 150 -10.13 1.32 -21.88
CA GLN A 150 -8.76 1.55 -22.28
C GLN A 150 -7.90 1.82 -21.04
N ARG A 151 -7.04 0.86 -20.71
CA ARG A 151 -5.99 1.04 -19.72
C ARG A 151 -4.87 1.88 -20.31
N TYR A 152 -4.29 2.77 -19.51
CA TYR A 152 -3.15 3.59 -19.91
C TYR A 152 -1.95 2.70 -20.26
N GLN A 153 -1.32 2.98 -21.40
CA GLN A 153 -0.10 2.32 -21.82
C GLN A 153 1.06 3.31 -21.71
N PHE A 154 2.01 3.01 -20.82
CA PHE A 154 3.24 3.80 -20.67
C PHE A 154 3.99 3.89 -21.99
N ARG A 155 4.33 5.11 -22.40
CA ARG A 155 5.10 5.39 -23.61
C ARG A 155 6.60 5.39 -23.32
N HIS A 156 6.99 5.63 -22.07
CA HIS A 156 8.38 5.72 -21.61
C HIS A 156 8.73 4.61 -20.61
N SER A 157 8.22 3.40 -20.83
CA SER A 157 8.38 2.24 -19.92
C SER A 157 9.81 1.74 -19.72
N HIS A 158 10.76 2.20 -20.52
CA HIS A 158 12.19 1.90 -20.40
C HIS A 158 13.01 3.05 -19.80
N PHE A 159 12.34 4.04 -19.23
CA PHE A 159 13.00 5.10 -18.48
C PHE A 159 13.91 4.50 -17.39
N LYS A 160 15.08 5.12 -17.20
CA LYS A 160 16.02 4.79 -16.14
C LYS A 160 16.39 6.08 -15.46
N ALA A 161 16.08 6.18 -14.17
CA ALA A 161 16.47 7.30 -13.36
C ALA A 161 17.99 7.52 -13.40
N ASP A 162 18.40 8.76 -13.62
CA ASP A 162 19.79 9.19 -13.39
C ASP A 162 20.00 9.33 -11.88
N LEU A 163 20.90 8.51 -11.33
CA LEU A 163 21.21 8.50 -9.90
C LEU A 163 22.31 9.50 -9.51
N SER A 164 22.87 10.24 -10.47
CA SER A 164 23.85 11.29 -10.23
C SER A 164 23.16 12.58 -9.77
N PRO A 165 23.77 13.27 -8.79
CA PRO A 165 23.11 13.55 -7.51
C PRO A 165 21.63 13.94 -7.66
N LEU A 166 20.77 13.27 -6.89
CA LEU A 166 19.34 13.56 -6.92
C LEU A 166 19.06 14.98 -6.38
N LEU A 167 18.52 15.82 -7.25
CA LEU A 167 17.91 17.10 -6.92
C LEU A 167 16.40 16.84 -6.88
N ILE A 168 15.89 16.66 -5.67
CA ILE A 168 14.52 16.17 -5.43
C ILE A 168 13.60 17.34 -5.11
N TYR A 169 12.52 17.47 -5.89
CA TYR A 169 11.41 18.37 -5.57
C TYR A 169 10.33 17.57 -4.81
N GLU A 170 10.27 17.73 -3.49
CA GLU A 170 9.22 17.13 -2.67
C GLU A 170 7.88 17.83 -2.90
N THR A 171 6.81 17.04 -3.03
CA THR A 171 5.51 17.58 -3.43
C THR A 171 4.31 16.79 -2.94
N HIS A 172 3.17 17.47 -2.88
CA HIS A 172 1.86 16.90 -2.58
C HIS A 172 0.85 17.41 -3.61
N VAL A 173 0.32 16.49 -4.44
CA VAL A 173 -0.56 16.82 -5.59
C VAL A 173 -1.79 17.62 -5.17
N GLY A 174 -2.43 17.24 -4.07
CA GLY A 174 -3.68 17.86 -3.63
C GLY A 174 -3.59 19.33 -3.21
N MET A 175 -2.39 19.84 -2.93
CA MET A 175 -2.19 21.24 -2.48
C MET A 175 -1.26 22.02 -3.41
N SER A 176 -1.07 21.52 -4.64
CA SER A 176 -0.17 22.13 -5.63
C SER A 176 -0.86 23.17 -6.52
N THR A 177 -2.11 23.54 -6.21
CA THR A 177 -2.91 24.51 -6.96
C THR A 177 -3.02 25.82 -6.20
N GLU A 178 -3.16 26.93 -6.92
CA GLU A 178 -3.44 28.25 -6.33
C GLU A 178 -4.88 28.36 -5.81
N GLU A 179 -5.80 27.63 -6.43
CA GLU A 179 -7.21 27.56 -6.02
C GLU A 179 -7.38 26.83 -4.69
N GLU A 180 -8.34 27.27 -3.87
CA GLU A 180 -8.74 26.65 -2.59
C GLU A 180 -9.53 25.35 -2.79
N LYS A 181 -8.93 24.39 -3.51
CA LYS A 181 -9.49 23.07 -3.81
C LYS A 181 -8.41 22.00 -3.74
N VAL A 182 -8.83 20.74 -3.79
CA VAL A 182 -7.87 19.63 -3.96
C VAL A 182 -7.42 19.58 -5.42
N GLY A 183 -6.13 19.71 -5.65
CA GLY A 183 -5.51 19.60 -6.97
C GLY A 183 -5.55 18.18 -7.53
N SER A 184 -5.64 18.07 -8.86
CA SER A 184 -5.64 16.78 -9.57
C SER A 184 -4.26 16.38 -10.10
N TYR A 185 -4.09 15.08 -10.41
CA TYR A 185 -2.89 14.56 -11.09
C TYR A 185 -2.64 15.26 -12.43
N ASN A 186 -3.70 15.52 -13.22
CA ASN A 186 -3.56 16.22 -14.51
C ASN A 186 -3.11 17.67 -14.32
N GLU A 187 -3.66 18.38 -13.33
CA GLU A 187 -3.23 19.74 -13.04
C GLU A 187 -1.76 19.79 -12.59
N PHE A 188 -1.34 18.84 -11.75
CA PHE A 188 0.07 18.73 -11.37
C PHE A 188 0.95 18.48 -12.59
N ARG A 189 0.56 17.50 -13.41
CA ARG A 189 1.27 17.14 -14.64
C ARG A 189 1.44 18.33 -15.59
N GLU A 190 0.37 19.09 -15.81
CA GLU A 190 0.36 20.16 -16.81
C GLU A 190 0.94 21.48 -16.30
N LYS A 191 0.74 21.80 -15.01
CA LYS A 191 1.07 23.12 -14.47
C LYS A 191 2.33 23.12 -13.59
N VAL A 192 2.66 21.99 -12.96
CA VAL A 192 3.74 21.90 -11.96
C VAL A 192 4.98 21.19 -12.52
N LEU A 193 4.83 20.03 -13.17
CA LEU A 193 6.00 19.30 -13.73
C LEU A 193 6.88 20.17 -14.66
N PRO A 194 6.34 21.02 -15.56
CA PRO A 194 7.19 21.88 -16.38
C PRO A 194 8.06 22.83 -15.54
N ARG A 195 7.54 23.34 -14.41
CA ARG A 195 8.28 24.21 -13.49
C ARG A 195 9.36 23.45 -12.74
N VAL A 196 9.07 22.21 -12.33
CA VAL A 196 10.07 21.32 -11.72
C VAL A 196 11.24 21.10 -12.68
N LYS A 197 10.92 20.80 -13.95
CA LYS A 197 11.94 20.62 -15.00
C LYS A 197 12.75 21.89 -15.26
N GLU A 198 12.09 23.03 -15.43
CA GLU A 198 12.72 24.32 -15.71
C GLU A 198 13.68 24.75 -14.59
N ASN A 199 13.35 24.44 -13.34
CA ASN A 199 14.20 24.73 -12.18
C ASN A 199 15.36 23.73 -11.98
N GLY A 200 15.52 22.74 -12.87
CA GLY A 200 16.68 21.85 -12.90
C GLY A 200 16.62 20.64 -11.97
N TYR A 201 15.47 20.33 -11.38
CA TYR A 201 15.28 19.09 -10.62
C TYR A 201 15.27 17.87 -11.55
N ASN A 202 15.89 16.77 -11.10
CA ASN A 202 15.93 15.50 -11.83
C ASN A 202 15.06 14.40 -11.17
N ALA A 203 14.45 14.70 -10.03
CA ALA A 203 13.51 13.81 -9.37
C ALA A 203 12.40 14.59 -8.66
N ILE A 204 11.24 13.96 -8.53
CA ILE A 204 10.17 14.38 -7.61
C ILE A 204 9.96 13.32 -6.53
N GLN A 205 9.72 13.77 -5.30
CA GLN A 205 9.22 12.92 -4.21
C GLN A 205 7.73 13.21 -4.06
N ILE A 206 6.84 12.29 -4.43
CA ILE A 206 5.39 12.49 -4.33
C ILE A 206 4.86 11.86 -3.05
N MET A 207 4.32 12.72 -2.19
CA MET A 207 3.67 12.36 -0.94
C MET A 207 2.21 11.97 -1.16
N ALA A 208 1.61 11.30 -0.17
CA ALA A 208 0.17 11.07 -0.07
C ALA A 208 -0.49 10.33 -1.25
N ILE A 209 0.26 9.44 -1.93
CA ILE A 209 -0.29 8.62 -3.02
C ILE A 209 -1.18 7.50 -2.52
N GLN A 210 -0.79 6.76 -1.47
CA GLN A 210 -1.63 5.68 -0.92
C GLN A 210 -2.90 6.27 -0.32
N GLU A 211 -4.04 5.63 -0.56
CA GLU A 211 -5.32 6.17 -0.12
C GLU A 211 -5.40 6.28 1.41
N HIS A 212 -5.85 7.45 1.86
CA HIS A 212 -5.89 7.86 3.25
C HIS A 212 -7.20 8.65 3.50
N PRO A 213 -8.06 8.23 4.43
CA PRO A 213 -9.39 8.80 4.58
C PRO A 213 -9.34 10.21 5.18
N TYR A 214 -8.36 10.47 6.05
CA TYR A 214 -8.17 11.78 6.67
C TYR A 214 -7.17 12.63 5.89
N TYR A 215 -7.66 13.59 5.11
CA TYR A 215 -6.80 14.47 4.30
C TYR A 215 -5.78 15.26 5.14
N GLY A 216 -6.16 15.68 6.35
CA GLY A 216 -5.26 16.37 7.28
C GLY A 216 -4.09 15.52 7.82
N SER A 217 -4.05 14.22 7.49
CA SER A 217 -2.91 13.35 7.79
C SER A 217 -1.72 13.57 6.87
N PHE A 218 -1.89 14.34 5.78
CA PHE A 218 -0.86 14.54 4.77
C PHE A 218 -0.36 13.23 4.13
N GLY A 219 -1.23 12.20 4.07
CA GLY A 219 -0.90 10.89 3.52
C GLY A 219 -0.40 9.86 4.53
N TYR A 220 -0.09 10.25 5.76
CA TYR A 220 0.53 9.35 6.74
C TYR A 220 -0.44 8.34 7.35
N HIS A 221 -1.74 8.60 7.31
CA HIS A 221 -2.77 7.69 7.80
C HIS A 221 -3.37 6.85 6.66
N VAL A 222 -2.58 5.89 6.15
CA VAL A 222 -2.98 5.02 5.02
C VAL A 222 -4.03 3.99 5.45
N SER A 223 -5.11 3.87 4.66
CA SER A 223 -6.16 2.87 4.85
C SER A 223 -6.18 1.80 3.77
N SER A 224 -5.97 2.17 2.49
CA SER A 224 -5.99 1.26 1.36
C SER A 224 -4.68 1.31 0.60
N PHE A 225 -3.81 0.35 0.90
CA PHE A 225 -2.39 0.39 0.54
C PHE A 225 -2.12 0.27 -0.97
N PHE A 226 -3.04 -0.33 -1.72
CA PHE A 226 -2.95 -0.56 -3.17
C PHE A 226 -3.77 0.45 -3.99
N ALA A 227 -4.48 1.37 -3.35
CA ALA A 227 -5.29 2.36 -4.03
C ALA A 227 -4.54 3.70 -4.10
N PRO A 228 -4.34 4.29 -5.29
CA PRO A 228 -3.94 5.69 -5.38
C PRO A 228 -5.10 6.57 -4.89
N SER A 229 -4.80 7.64 -4.17
CA SER A 229 -5.85 8.48 -3.56
C SER A 229 -6.80 9.03 -4.61
N SER A 230 -8.10 8.73 -4.47
CA SER A 230 -9.10 9.12 -5.45
C SER A 230 -9.35 10.62 -5.50
N ARG A 231 -8.93 11.36 -4.48
CA ARG A 231 -9.12 12.81 -4.40
C ARG A 231 -8.37 13.57 -5.48
N ASN A 232 -7.25 13.00 -5.96
CA ASN A 232 -6.44 13.62 -7.01
C ASN A 232 -6.80 13.12 -8.41
N GLY A 233 -7.64 12.08 -8.53
CA GLY A 233 -8.08 11.56 -9.81
C GLY A 233 -8.12 10.04 -9.88
N THR A 234 -7.82 9.51 -11.06
CA THR A 234 -7.88 8.09 -11.40
C THR A 234 -6.48 7.45 -11.41
N PRO A 235 -6.39 6.11 -11.27
CA PRO A 235 -5.15 5.39 -11.50
C PRO A 235 -4.51 5.69 -12.87
N GLU A 236 -5.32 5.89 -13.93
CA GLU A 236 -4.80 6.20 -15.27
C GLU A 236 -4.13 7.58 -15.32
N GLU A 237 -4.72 8.58 -14.66
CA GLU A 237 -4.14 9.93 -14.58
C GLU A 237 -2.84 9.96 -13.78
N LEU A 238 -2.72 9.13 -12.73
CA LEU A 238 -1.45 8.96 -12.03
C LEU A 238 -0.39 8.30 -12.94
N ARG A 239 -0.75 7.27 -13.72
CA ARG A 239 0.17 6.68 -14.71
C ARG A 239 0.63 7.71 -15.73
N GLU A 240 -0.28 8.54 -16.22
CA GLU A 240 0.07 9.58 -17.19
C GLU A 240 0.96 10.69 -16.59
N LEU A 241 0.76 11.05 -15.31
CA LEU A 241 1.66 11.94 -14.59
C LEU A 241 3.08 11.37 -14.54
N ILE A 242 3.23 10.10 -14.17
CA ILE A 242 4.53 9.44 -14.05
C ILE A 242 5.21 9.31 -15.42
N ASP A 243 4.47 8.84 -16.44
CA ASP A 243 5.00 8.72 -17.80
C ASP A 243 5.41 10.09 -18.39
N THR A 244 4.71 11.16 -18.02
CA THR A 244 5.08 12.53 -18.42
C THR A 244 6.33 13.01 -17.70
N ALA A 245 6.49 12.72 -16.41
CA ALA A 245 7.72 13.00 -15.67
C ALA A 245 8.92 12.26 -16.31
N HIS A 246 8.74 10.98 -16.65
CA HIS A 246 9.74 10.18 -17.36
C HIS A 246 10.10 10.76 -18.73
N ALA A 247 9.12 11.23 -19.50
CA ALA A 247 9.35 11.93 -20.76
C ALA A 247 10.21 13.20 -20.60
N MET A 248 10.11 13.86 -19.44
CA MET A 248 10.91 15.02 -19.08
C MET A 248 12.27 14.66 -18.46
N GLY A 249 12.59 13.37 -18.34
CA GLY A 249 13.81 12.89 -17.69
C GLY A 249 13.81 13.08 -16.18
N ILE A 250 12.65 13.05 -15.53
CA ILE A 250 12.46 13.23 -14.09
C ILE A 250 12.07 11.89 -13.48
N ALA A 251 12.85 11.43 -12.50
CA ALA A 251 12.50 10.25 -11.71
C ALA A 251 11.36 10.56 -10.73
N VAL A 252 10.49 9.59 -10.49
CA VAL A 252 9.36 9.71 -9.56
C VAL A 252 9.55 8.75 -8.41
N ILE A 253 9.78 9.30 -7.22
CA ILE A 253 9.94 8.56 -5.98
C ILE A 253 8.66 8.73 -5.15
N MET A 254 8.12 7.63 -4.65
CA MET A 254 6.87 7.62 -3.89
C MET A 254 7.11 7.57 -2.38
N ASP A 255 6.35 8.33 -1.60
CA ASP A 255 6.22 8.04 -0.16
C ASP A 255 5.50 6.71 0.04
N ILE A 256 6.16 5.78 0.72
CA ILE A 256 5.57 4.51 1.12
C ILE A 256 5.48 4.43 2.64
N VAL A 257 4.25 4.35 3.14
CA VAL A 257 3.97 4.36 4.58
C VAL A 257 3.70 2.95 5.03
N HIS A 258 4.76 2.22 5.37
CA HIS A 258 4.67 0.86 5.92
C HIS A 258 4.97 0.79 7.42
N SER A 259 5.20 1.94 8.07
CA SER A 259 5.46 2.03 9.51
C SER A 259 4.21 1.77 10.36
N HIS A 260 3.04 2.13 9.86
CA HIS A 260 1.75 1.97 10.54
C HIS A 260 0.58 2.00 9.56
N ALA A 261 -0.62 1.73 10.04
CA ALA A 261 -1.89 1.88 9.32
C ALA A 261 -2.91 2.62 10.18
N VAL A 262 -3.96 3.19 9.56
CA VAL A 262 -5.08 3.73 10.33
C VAL A 262 -5.73 2.67 11.21
N LYS A 263 -6.20 3.07 12.39
CA LYS A 263 -6.98 2.19 13.27
C LYS A 263 -8.44 1.99 12.83
N ASN A 264 -8.89 2.72 11.80
CA ASN A 264 -10.26 2.64 11.27
C ASN A 264 -10.57 1.21 10.84
N GLU A 265 -11.67 0.66 11.37
CA GLU A 265 -12.09 -0.72 11.11
C GLU A 265 -13.00 -0.87 9.90
N MET A 266 -13.68 0.19 9.46
CA MET A 266 -14.61 0.12 8.32
C MET A 266 -13.89 0.32 6.99
N GLU A 267 -12.91 1.22 6.97
CA GLU A 267 -12.26 1.72 5.75
C GLU A 267 -10.77 1.38 5.68
N GLY A 268 -10.19 0.85 6.76
CA GLY A 268 -8.79 0.42 6.83
C GLY A 268 -8.63 -1.04 7.20
N LEU A 269 -7.40 -1.44 7.53
CA LEU A 269 -7.06 -2.82 7.88
C LEU A 269 -7.40 -3.20 9.34
N GLY A 270 -7.87 -2.24 10.14
CA GLY A 270 -8.23 -2.45 11.53
C GLY A 270 -9.30 -3.52 11.66
N ARG A 271 -9.04 -4.58 12.44
CA ARG A 271 -10.00 -5.68 12.68
C ARG A 271 -10.71 -6.19 11.42
N MET A 272 -9.96 -6.35 10.34
CA MET A 272 -10.46 -6.78 9.04
C MET A 272 -11.35 -8.03 9.17
N ASP A 273 -10.86 -9.09 9.81
CA ASP A 273 -11.59 -10.34 10.04
C ASP A 273 -12.13 -10.50 11.48
N GLY A 274 -12.25 -9.38 12.19
CA GLY A 274 -12.66 -9.32 13.60
C GLY A 274 -11.53 -9.53 14.61
N SER A 275 -10.40 -10.10 14.21
CA SER A 275 -9.21 -10.23 15.07
C SER A 275 -8.47 -8.90 15.21
N TYR A 276 -7.84 -8.67 16.36
CA TYR A 276 -7.05 -7.43 16.57
C TYR A 276 -5.68 -7.48 15.91
N ASP A 277 -5.22 -8.66 15.50
CA ASP A 277 -3.83 -8.93 15.19
C ASP A 277 -3.64 -9.58 13.82
N LEU A 278 -4.63 -9.59 12.92
CA LEU A 278 -4.48 -10.15 11.57
C LEU A 278 -3.19 -9.63 10.89
N TYR A 279 -3.13 -8.32 10.65
CA TYR A 279 -1.96 -7.64 10.09
C TYR A 279 -1.01 -7.06 11.14
N PHE A 280 -1.46 -6.96 12.39
CA PHE A 280 -0.80 -6.17 13.43
C PHE A 280 -0.25 -7.04 14.57
N HIS A 281 0.49 -6.43 15.49
CA HIS A 281 1.00 -7.15 16.65
C HIS A 281 -0.12 -7.69 17.55
N SER A 282 0.07 -8.90 18.09
CA SER A 282 -0.87 -9.49 19.06
C SER A 282 -0.79 -8.80 20.43
N ASN A 283 0.42 -8.40 20.85
CA ASN A 283 0.62 -7.57 22.04
C ASN A 283 0.00 -6.18 21.81
N PRO A 284 -1.01 -5.76 22.61
CA PRO A 284 -1.67 -4.45 22.48
C PRO A 284 -0.72 -3.26 22.56
N GLU A 285 0.28 -3.28 23.44
CA GLU A 285 1.25 -2.19 23.62
C GLU A 285 2.14 -2.03 22.39
N ARG A 286 2.52 -3.15 21.75
CA ARG A 286 3.28 -3.12 20.49
C ARG A 286 2.40 -2.82 19.28
N ARG A 287 1.11 -3.10 19.36
CA ARG A 287 0.15 -2.91 18.27
C ARG A 287 -0.21 -1.44 18.09
N TYR A 288 -0.22 -0.66 19.17
CA TYR A 288 -0.78 0.68 19.14
C TYR A 288 0.32 1.74 19.23
N HIS A 289 0.42 2.60 18.23
CA HIS A 289 1.35 3.72 18.23
C HIS A 289 0.71 4.92 18.93
N GLN A 290 0.97 5.08 20.23
CA GLN A 290 0.26 6.07 21.05
C GLN A 290 0.36 7.51 20.53
N ALA A 291 1.53 7.94 20.06
CA ALA A 291 1.73 9.31 19.58
C ALA A 291 1.04 9.59 18.23
N TRP A 292 0.74 8.55 17.45
CA TRP A 292 0.15 8.69 16.11
C TRP A 292 -1.29 8.18 16.08
N ASP A 293 -1.82 7.63 17.16
CA ASP A 293 -3.17 7.05 17.21
C ASP A 293 -3.43 6.01 16.09
N SER A 294 -2.46 5.11 15.87
CA SER A 294 -2.42 4.20 14.73
C SER A 294 -1.99 2.77 15.10
N LEU A 295 -2.02 1.86 14.12
CA LEU A 295 -1.72 0.44 14.31
C LEU A 295 -0.38 0.04 13.67
N CYS A 296 0.48 -0.64 14.42
CA CYS A 296 1.79 -1.12 14.00
C CYS A 296 1.72 -2.56 13.45
N PHE A 297 2.25 -2.76 12.25
CA PHE A 297 2.30 -4.06 11.58
C PHE A 297 3.11 -5.09 12.34
N ASN A 298 2.73 -6.37 12.22
CA ASN A 298 3.57 -7.47 12.66
C ASN A 298 4.45 -7.97 11.51
N TYR A 299 5.61 -7.36 11.33
CA TYR A 299 6.60 -7.75 10.32
C TYR A 299 7.19 -9.16 10.52
N GLY A 300 6.85 -9.85 11.62
CA GLY A 300 7.23 -11.24 11.86
C GLY A 300 6.31 -12.27 11.19
N LYS A 301 5.17 -11.84 10.62
CA LYS A 301 4.22 -12.73 9.93
C LYS A 301 4.51 -12.76 8.43
N ASP A 302 4.52 -13.96 7.85
CA ASP A 302 4.85 -14.17 6.44
C ASP A 302 3.77 -13.57 5.53
N GLU A 303 2.50 -13.63 5.93
CA GLU A 303 1.38 -13.03 5.20
C GLU A 303 1.45 -11.49 5.22
N VAL A 304 1.94 -10.89 6.31
CA VAL A 304 2.14 -9.43 6.41
C VAL A 304 3.33 -8.99 5.56
N LEU A 305 4.43 -9.75 5.57
CA LEU A 305 5.56 -9.53 4.67
C LEU A 305 5.13 -9.69 3.21
N HIS A 306 4.32 -10.70 2.91
CA HIS A 306 3.74 -10.91 1.58
C HIS A 306 2.92 -9.71 1.13
N PHE A 307 2.03 -9.19 2.00
CA PHE A 307 1.22 -8.00 1.74
C PHE A 307 2.09 -6.77 1.44
N LEU A 308 3.01 -6.43 2.34
CA LEU A 308 3.84 -5.21 2.23
C LEU A 308 4.85 -5.29 1.07
N LEU A 309 5.53 -6.42 0.88
CA LEU A 309 6.43 -6.60 -0.26
C LEU A 309 5.66 -6.59 -1.60
N SER A 310 4.47 -7.20 -1.62
CA SER A 310 3.61 -7.13 -2.81
C SER A 310 3.11 -5.72 -3.08
N ASN A 311 2.98 -4.88 -2.05
CA ASN A 311 2.65 -3.47 -2.19
C ASN A 311 3.81 -2.69 -2.83
N CYS A 312 5.05 -2.93 -2.40
CA CYS A 312 6.22 -2.36 -3.08
C CYS A 312 6.25 -2.77 -4.56
N LYS A 313 6.11 -4.07 -4.86
CA LYS A 313 6.14 -4.56 -6.25
C LYS A 313 4.99 -3.97 -7.08
N TYR A 314 3.79 -3.85 -6.51
CA TYR A 314 2.63 -3.25 -7.18
C TYR A 314 2.93 -1.83 -7.67
N TRP A 315 3.44 -0.96 -6.81
CA TRP A 315 3.74 0.42 -7.19
C TRP A 315 4.86 0.52 -8.24
N LEU A 316 5.87 -0.35 -8.16
CA LEU A 316 6.94 -0.42 -9.17
C LEU A 316 6.44 -0.94 -10.53
N ASP A 317 5.62 -1.99 -10.54
CA ASP A 317 5.20 -2.67 -11.77
C ASP A 317 4.01 -1.99 -12.46
N GLU A 318 2.99 -1.57 -11.70
CA GLU A 318 1.74 -1.03 -12.24
C GLU A 318 1.78 0.47 -12.54
N PHE A 319 2.61 1.21 -11.79
CA PHE A 319 2.72 2.67 -11.90
C PHE A 319 4.11 3.16 -12.31
N ARG A 320 5.13 2.28 -12.33
CA ARG A 320 6.49 2.63 -12.77
C ARG A 320 7.16 3.71 -11.93
N PHE A 321 6.87 3.75 -10.62
CA PHE A 321 7.70 4.55 -9.71
C PHE A 321 9.17 4.08 -9.75
N ASP A 322 10.10 5.02 -9.61
CA ASP A 322 11.55 4.77 -9.71
C ASP A 322 12.19 4.41 -8.35
N GLY A 323 11.42 4.51 -7.27
CA GLY A 323 11.87 4.19 -5.92
C GLY A 323 10.89 4.66 -4.86
N PHE A 324 11.30 4.53 -3.60
CA PHE A 324 10.49 4.91 -2.45
C PHE A 324 11.28 5.72 -1.43
N ARG A 325 10.56 6.60 -0.72
CA ARG A 325 10.91 7.01 0.64
C ARG A 325 10.07 6.20 1.61
N PHE A 326 10.71 5.41 2.46
CA PHE A 326 10.01 4.73 3.56
C PHE A 326 9.82 5.72 4.71
N ASP A 327 8.57 6.04 5.04
CA ASP A 327 8.27 7.00 6.10
C ASP A 327 8.08 6.35 7.46
N GLY A 328 8.58 7.04 8.49
CA GLY A 328 8.51 6.59 9.87
C GLY A 328 9.49 5.47 10.21
N VAL A 329 10.63 5.35 9.51
CA VAL A 329 11.64 4.31 9.78
C VAL A 329 12.11 4.31 11.23
N THR A 330 12.27 5.48 11.87
CA THR A 330 12.60 5.59 13.30
C THR A 330 11.59 4.83 14.18
N SER A 331 10.30 4.93 13.85
CA SER A 331 9.24 4.22 14.56
C SER A 331 9.33 2.70 14.35
N MET A 332 9.78 2.25 13.18
CA MET A 332 9.92 0.83 12.85
C MET A 332 11.12 0.16 13.53
N ILE A 333 12.23 0.89 13.71
CA ILE A 333 13.49 0.30 14.19
C ILE A 333 13.64 0.33 15.72
N TYR A 334 12.85 1.15 16.43
CA TYR A 334 12.87 1.24 17.90
C TYR A 334 11.53 0.84 18.50
N LEU A 335 11.55 0.05 19.59
CA LEU A 335 10.33 -0.30 20.33
C LEU A 335 9.71 0.92 21.03
N SER A 336 10.52 1.93 21.38
CA SER A 336 10.04 3.23 21.88
C SER A 336 9.53 4.15 20.78
N HIS A 337 9.65 3.72 19.52
CA HIS A 337 9.39 4.53 18.33
C HIS A 337 10.24 5.80 18.22
N GLY A 338 11.34 5.88 18.98
CA GLY A 338 12.17 7.09 19.12
C GLY A 338 11.55 8.18 20.00
N LEU A 339 10.45 7.90 20.69
CA LEU A 339 9.81 8.86 21.59
C LEU A 339 10.58 8.97 22.90
N GLY A 340 10.91 10.20 23.30
CA GLY A 340 11.62 10.46 24.55
C GLY A 340 13.11 10.11 24.52
N GLU A 341 13.65 9.75 23.36
CA GLU A 341 15.05 9.36 23.18
C GLU A 341 15.88 10.53 22.62
N ALA A 342 17.10 10.69 23.13
CA ALA A 342 18.07 11.62 22.59
C ALA A 342 19.22 10.83 21.95
N PHE A 343 19.23 10.72 20.62
CA PHE A 343 20.26 10.02 19.84
C PHE A 343 21.57 10.84 19.79
N SER A 344 22.24 10.94 20.94
CA SER A 344 23.45 11.76 21.12
C SER A 344 24.74 10.92 21.16
N ASN A 345 24.62 9.59 21.22
CA ASN A 345 25.73 8.65 21.20
C ASN A 345 25.28 7.28 20.62
N TYR A 346 26.21 6.33 20.48
CA TYR A 346 25.94 4.97 19.99
C TYR A 346 25.52 3.98 21.12
N GLY A 347 25.30 4.48 22.34
CA GLY A 347 25.04 3.68 23.54
C GLY A 347 24.84 4.54 24.78
#